data_AF-A0A8F5VMI7-F1
#
_entry.id   AF-A0A8F5VMI7-F1
#
_cell.length_a   1.000
_cell.length_b   1.000
_cell.length_c   1.000
_cell.angle_alpha   90.00
_cell.angle_beta   90.00
_cell.angle_gamma   90.00
#
_symmetry.space_group_name_H-M   'P 1'
#
loop_
_entity.id
_entity.type
_entity.pdbx_description
1 polymer ?
#
loop_
_entity_poly.entity_id
_entity_poly.type
_entity_poly.pdbx_seq_one_letter_code
_entity_poly.pdbx_strand_id
1 'polypeptide(L)'
;MLHQADELKMDGKYEKAIEVYDQVITIDPRNARAFHSRANVLDMMGRFEDAISSYNDAIVCDPLNAETWYNKGLTLKKIGKRIESFACVQRGLYIYLGTE
;
A
#
# COMPACT_ATOMS: atom_id res chain seq x y z
N MET A 1 8.49 16.13 0.45
CA MET A 1 8.92 14.74 0.71
C MET A 1 8.08 13.73 -0.08
N LEU A 2 6.76 13.65 0.09
CA LEU A 2 5.92 12.72 -0.71
C LEU A 2 6.04 12.92 -2.23
N HIS A 3 5.98 14.16 -2.72
CA HIS A 3 6.15 14.44 -4.15
C HIS A 3 7.50 13.95 -4.71
N GLN A 4 8.58 14.15 -3.95
CA GLN A 4 9.91 13.66 -4.32
C GLN A 4 9.98 12.13 -4.36
N ALA A 5 9.34 11.44 -3.39
CA ALA A 5 9.26 9.99 -3.40
C ALA A 5 8.44 9.47 -4.60
N ASP A 6 7.35 10.17 -4.95
CA ASP A 6 6.54 9.86 -6.13
C ASP A 6 7.34 10.04 -7.43
N GLU A 7 8.15 11.10 -7.55
CA GLU A 7 9.06 11.30 -8.69
C GLU A 7 10.12 10.20 -8.79
N LEU A 8 10.79 9.86 -7.68
CA LEU A 8 11.78 8.78 -7.63
C LEU A 8 11.18 7.43 -8.05
N LYS A 9 9.94 7.17 -7.66
CA LYS A 9 9.17 6.00 -8.10
C LYS A 9 8.95 6.01 -9.62
N MET A 10 8.54 7.15 -10.19
CA MET A 10 8.33 7.27 -11.65
C MET A 10 9.64 7.10 -12.44
N ASP A 11 10.76 7.53 -11.88
CA ASP A 11 12.11 7.32 -12.41
C ASP A 11 12.62 5.87 -12.26
N GLY A 12 11.86 4.97 -11.62
CA GLY A 12 12.27 3.60 -11.34
C GLY A 12 13.32 3.46 -10.22
N LYS A 13 13.63 4.53 -9.49
CA LYS A 13 14.59 4.54 -8.37
C LYS A 13 13.90 4.07 -7.08
N TYR A 14 13.44 2.83 -7.08
CA TYR A 14 12.52 2.30 -6.08
C TYR A 14 13.07 2.30 -4.65
N GLU A 15 14.33 1.93 -4.45
CA GLU A 15 14.96 1.93 -3.12
C GLU A 15 15.01 3.34 -2.53
N LYS A 16 15.40 4.33 -3.34
CA LYS A 16 15.42 5.75 -2.91
C LYS A 16 14.02 6.28 -2.62
N ALA A 17 13.02 5.85 -3.40
CA ALA A 17 11.64 6.21 -3.13
C ALA A 17 11.18 5.67 -1.77
N ILE A 18 11.52 4.40 -1.45
CA ILE A 18 11.23 3.77 -0.15
C ILE A 18 11.90 4.54 0.99
N GLU A 19 13.18 4.90 0.87
CA GLU A 19 13.89 5.68 1.89
C GLU A 19 13.18 7.02 2.20
N VAL A 20 12.69 7.72 1.17
CA VAL A 20 11.94 8.96 1.36
C VAL A 20 10.56 8.70 1.98
N TYR A 21 9.87 7.62 1.60
CA TYR A 21 8.62 7.25 2.27
C TYR A 21 8.85 6.90 3.75
N ASP A 22 9.92 6.19 4.10
CA ASP A 22 10.28 5.87 5.47
C ASP A 22 10.56 7.13 6.30
N GLN A 23 11.19 8.14 5.70
CA GLN A 23 11.36 9.46 6.35
C GLN A 23 10.01 10.15 6.58
N VAL A 24 9.10 10.12 5.60
CA VAL A 24 7.74 10.68 5.77
C VAL A 24 7.01 9.96 6.90
N ILE A 25 7.07 8.63 6.95
CA ILE A 25 6.45 7.81 8.00
C ILE A 25 7.05 8.11 9.37
N THR A 26 8.36 8.34 9.45
CA THR A 26 9.04 8.69 10.71
C THR A 26 8.57 10.04 11.24
N ILE A 27 8.30 11.00 10.35
CA ILE A 27 7.81 12.34 10.71
C ILE A 27 6.32 12.32 11.02
N ASP A 28 5.54 11.56 10.25
CA ASP A 28 4.10 11.39 10.39
C ASP A 28 3.73 9.90 10.35
N PRO A 29 3.72 9.22 11.51
CA PRO A 29 3.39 7.80 11.61
C PRO A 29 1.94 7.47 11.31
N ARG A 30 1.08 8.46 11.04
CA ARG A 30 -0.33 8.27 10.65
C ARG A 30 -0.56 8.55 9.16
N ASN A 31 0.50 8.72 8.38
CA ASN A 31 0.40 9.03 6.97
C ASN A 31 0.02 7.80 6.14
N ALA A 32 -1.28 7.53 6.02
CA ALA A 32 -1.81 6.40 5.25
C ALA A 32 -1.28 6.39 3.79
N ARG A 33 -1.17 7.57 3.17
CA ARG A 33 -0.66 7.71 1.79
C ARG A 33 0.80 7.30 1.68
N ALA A 34 1.65 7.64 2.65
CA ALA A 34 3.06 7.25 2.63
C ALA A 34 3.21 5.72 2.73
N PHE A 35 2.45 5.08 3.63
CA PHE A 35 2.42 3.62 3.75
C PHE A 35 1.89 2.95 2.48
N HIS A 36 0.81 3.45 1.88
CA HIS A 36 0.26 2.91 0.62
C HIS A 36 1.24 3.05 -0.55
N SER A 37 1.85 4.23 -0.73
CA SER A 37 2.83 4.44 -1.79
C SER A 37 4.07 3.58 -1.61
N ARG A 38 4.58 3.43 -0.37
CA ARG A 38 5.67 2.50 -0.05
C ARG A 38 5.31 1.06 -0.38
N ALA A 39 4.09 0.63 -0.03
CA ALA A 39 3.57 -0.70 -0.35
C ALA A 39 3.53 -0.96 -1.86
N ASN A 40 3.04 0.01 -2.65
CA ASN A 40 3.01 -0.10 -4.11
C ASN A 40 4.43 -0.30 -4.69
N VAL A 41 5.41 0.46 -4.20
CA VAL A 41 6.81 0.32 -4.67
C VAL A 41 7.38 -1.05 -4.31
N LEU A 42 7.16 -1.52 -3.08
CA LEU A 42 7.58 -2.86 -2.64
C LEU A 42 6.94 -3.97 -3.50
N ASP A 43 5.65 -3.83 -3.84
CA ASP A 43 4.93 -4.75 -4.71
C ASP A 43 5.49 -4.76 -6.15
N MET A 44 5.86 -3.59 -6.70
CA MET A 44 6.54 -3.48 -8.00
C MET A 44 7.93 -4.14 -7.99
N MET A 45 8.63 -4.12 -6.86
CA MET A 45 9.91 -4.78 -6.68
C MET A 45 9.79 -6.29 -6.39
N GLY A 46 8.58 -6.84 -6.27
CA GLY A 46 8.36 -8.24 -5.93
C GLY A 46 8.55 -8.59 -4.45
N ARG A 47 8.68 -7.59 -3.58
CA ARG A 47 8.79 -7.74 -2.12
C ARG A 47 7.39 -7.80 -1.50
N PHE A 48 6.66 -8.86 -1.83
CA PHE A 48 5.22 -8.95 -1.57
C PHE A 48 4.86 -8.96 -0.09
N GLU A 49 5.62 -9.65 0.76
CA GLU A 49 5.39 -9.70 2.20
C GLU A 49 5.55 -8.30 2.84
N ASP A 50 6.61 -7.58 2.47
CA ASP A 50 6.86 -6.20 2.95
C ASP A 50 5.77 -5.23 2.45
N ALA A 51 5.31 -5.42 1.20
CA ALA A 51 4.20 -4.65 0.64
C ALA A 51 2.92 -4.90 1.42
N ILE A 52 2.58 -6.15 1.74
CA ILE A 52 1.40 -6.50 2.55
C ILE A 52 1.48 -5.87 3.94
N SER A 53 2.65 -5.90 4.58
CA SER A 53 2.85 -5.21 5.87
C SER A 53 2.56 -3.71 5.75
N SER A 54 3.11 -3.07 4.72
CA SER A 54 2.92 -1.64 4.47
C SER A 54 1.45 -1.29 4.16
N TYR A 55 0.73 -2.14 3.40
CA TYR A 55 -0.70 -1.96 3.20
C TYR A 55 -1.51 -2.13 4.49
N ASN A 56 -1.09 -3.02 5.40
CA ASN A 56 -1.76 -3.14 6.71
C ASN A 56 -1.61 -1.84 7.51
N ASP A 57 -0.40 -1.27 7.55
CA ASP A 57 -0.15 -0.01 8.25
C ASP A 57 -0.98 1.14 7.63
N ALA A 58 -1.09 1.19 6.30
CA ALA A 58 -1.95 2.13 5.60
C ALA A 58 -3.43 1.96 5.99
N ILE A 59 -3.93 0.71 6.06
CA ILE A 59 -5.31 0.39 6.47
C ILE A 59 -5.58 0.76 7.93
N VAL A 60 -4.59 0.59 8.82
CA VAL A 60 -4.71 1.01 10.23
C VAL A 60 -4.87 2.53 10.31
N CYS A 61 -4.19 3.28 9.44
CA CYS A 61 -4.27 4.73 9.39
C CYS A 61 -5.54 5.24 8.70
N ASP A 62 -5.96 4.61 7.60
CA ASP A 62 -7.17 4.92 6.84
C ASP A 62 -7.88 3.63 6.40
N PRO A 63 -8.82 3.12 7.23
CA PRO A 63 -9.51 1.88 6.94
C PRO A 63 -10.55 1.99 5.82
N LEU A 64 -10.90 3.22 5.41
CA LEU A 64 -11.88 3.51 4.34
C LEU A 64 -11.20 3.77 2.99
N ASN A 65 -9.90 3.51 2.88
CA ASN A 65 -9.21 3.58 1.61
C ASN A 65 -9.45 2.30 0.77
N ALA A 66 -10.47 2.34 -0.09
CA ALA A 66 -10.83 1.20 -0.95
C ALA A 66 -9.67 0.70 -1.83
N GLU A 67 -8.85 1.63 -2.35
CA GLU A 67 -7.70 1.30 -3.19
C GLU A 67 -6.64 0.49 -2.43
N THR A 68 -6.38 0.84 -1.17
CA THR A 68 -5.41 0.14 -0.33
C THR A 68 -5.84 -1.31 -0.07
N TRP A 69 -7.12 -1.54 0.20
CA TRP A 69 -7.69 -2.89 0.33
C TRP A 69 -7.58 -3.68 -0.97
N TYR A 70 -7.89 -3.05 -2.10
CA TYR A 70 -7.81 -3.68 -3.41
C TYR A 70 -6.37 -4.09 -3.76
N ASN A 71 -5.41 -3.17 -3.62
CA ASN A 71 -4.01 -3.43 -3.95
C ASN A 71 -3.40 -4.51 -3.05
N LYS A 72 -3.69 -4.49 -1.74
CA LYS A 72 -3.32 -5.59 -0.83
C LYS A 72 -3.89 -6.93 -1.30
N GLY A 73 -5.15 -6.94 -1.73
CA GLY A 73 -5.81 -8.13 -2.28
C GLY A 73 -5.10 -8.67 -3.53
N LEU A 74 -4.68 -7.79 -4.44
CA LEU A 74 -3.89 -8.17 -5.61
C LEU A 74 -2.52 -8.74 -5.23
N THR A 75 -1.81 -8.14 -4.27
CA THR A 75 -0.53 -8.65 -3.79
C THR A 75 -0.67 -10.03 -3.13
N LEU A 76 -1.72 -10.24 -2.31
CA LEU A 76 -2.02 -11.54 -1.71
C LEU A 76 -2.28 -12.63 -2.76
N LYS A 77 -2.93 -12.28 -3.87
CA LYS A 77 -3.15 -13.20 -5.00
C LYS A 77 -1.82 -13.62 -5.64
N LYS A 78 -0.84 -12.71 -5.77
CA LYS A 78 0.48 -13.01 -6.36
C LYS A 78 1.24 -14.08 -5.57
N ILE A 79 1.08 -14.11 -4.25
CA ILE A 79 1.70 -15.12 -3.36
C ILE A 79 0.79 -16.32 -3.04
N GLY A 80 -0.33 -16.47 -3.75
CA GLY A 80 -1.21 -17.64 -3.62
C GLY A 80 -2.19 -17.62 -2.43
N LYS A 81 -2.25 -16.54 -1.65
CA LYS A 81 -3.18 -16.36 -0.52
C LYS A 81 -4.58 -15.97 -1.01
N ARG A 82 -5.26 -16.92 -1.66
CA ARG A 82 -6.52 -16.68 -2.40
C ARG A 82 -7.69 -16.26 -1.49
N ILE A 83 -7.80 -16.83 -0.29
CA ILE A 83 -8.91 -16.54 0.62
C ILE A 83 -8.77 -15.10 1.15
N GLU A 84 -7.58 -14.75 1.63
CA GLU A 84 -7.28 -13.41 2.15
C GLU A 84 -7.36 -12.36 1.04
N SER A 85 -6.93 -12.70 -0.17
CA SER A 85 -7.09 -11.86 -1.36
C SER A 85 -8.56 -11.53 -1.62
N PHE A 86 -9.42 -12.55 -1.68
CA PHE A 86 -10.85 -12.38 -1.91
C PHE A 86 -11.49 -11.49 -0.83
N ALA A 87 -11.17 -11.74 0.44
CA ALA A 87 -11.67 -10.93 1.55
C ALA A 87 -11.25 -9.45 1.42
N CYS A 88 -9.99 -9.17 1.07
CA CYS A 88 -9.51 -7.81 0.87
C CYS A 88 -10.19 -7.11 -0.30
N VAL A 89 -10.35 -7.79 -1.45
CA VAL A 89 -11.03 -7.23 -2.62
C VAL A 89 -12.50 -6.96 -2.33
N GLN A 90 -13.19 -7.87 -1.65
CA GLN A 90 -14.58 -7.64 -1.23
C GLN A 90 -14.70 -6.44 -0.31
N ARG A 91 -13.78 -6.29 0.66
CA ARG A 91 -13.77 -5.15 1.57
C ARG A 91 -13.58 -3.83 0.81
N GLY A 92 -12.61 -3.77 -0.10
CA GLY A 92 -12.39 -2.60 -0.95
C GLY A 92 -13.61 -2.24 -1.80
N LEU A 93 -14.28 -3.24 -2.38
CA LEU A 93 -15.50 -3.03 -3.16
C LEU A 93 -16.65 -2.48 -2.31
N TYR A 94 -16.86 -3.04 -1.12
CA TYR A 94 -17.90 -2.58 -0.19
C TYR A 94 -17.73 -1.11 0.18
N ILE A 95 -16.49 -0.71 0.48
CA ILE A 95 -16.13 0.68 0.77
C ILE A 95 -16.36 1.58 -0.45
N TYR A 96 -15.92 1.15 -1.64
CA TYR A 96 -16.08 1.91 -2.88
C TYR A 96 -17.55 2.18 -3.22
N LEU A 97 -18.43 1.21 -2.95
CA LEU A 97 -19.87 1.33 -3.21
C LEU A 97 -20.62 2.15 -2.17
N GLY A 98 -19.95 2.60 -1.08
CA GLY A 98 -20.59 3.37 -0.01
C GLY A 98 -21.68 2.59 0.74
N THR A 99 -21.66 1.27 0.65
CA THR A 99 -22.47 0.41 1.51
C THR A 99 -21.68 0.27 2.81
N GLU A 100 -22.12 0.89 3.90
CA GLU A 100 -21.51 0.77 5.24
C GLU A 100 -22.25 -0.24 6.10
#